data_AF-A0A512M321-F1
#
_entry.id   AF-A0A512M321-F1
#
_cell.length_a   1.000
_cell.length_b   1.000
_cell.length_c   1.000
_cell.angle_alpha   90.00
_cell.angle_beta   90.00
_cell.angle_gamma   90.00
#
_symmetry.space_group_name_H-M   'P 1'
#
loop_
_entity.id
_entity.type
_entity.pdbx_description
1 polymer ?
#
loop_
_entity_poly.entity_id
_entity_poly.type
_entity_poly.pdbx_seq_one_letter_code
_entity_poly.pdbx_strand_id
1 'polypeptide(L)'
;MRRVLKITKAPFFGTQVEAWRYARNALWANLLFGDDIRLEGILLTQEGASIVISQPLVQGDSPTLEQIAQWFTDQGYRADGFNKWCNEAGTVIADTHPGNFIRIEDGTLIPIDLQILSVGAADL
;
A
#
# COMPACT_ATOMS: atom_id res chain seq x y z
N MET A 1 17.04 12.03 1.17
CA MET A 1 16.54 10.66 1.31
C MET A 1 16.39 10.04 -0.08
N ARG A 2 16.82 8.79 -0.30
CA ARG A 2 16.69 8.13 -1.61
C ARG A 2 15.25 7.66 -1.81
N ARG A 3 14.76 7.72 -3.05
CA ARG A 3 13.41 7.33 -3.45
C ARG A 3 13.48 6.36 -4.61
N VAL A 4 12.47 5.50 -4.72
CA VAL A 4 12.26 4.62 -5.87
C VAL A 4 11.11 5.15 -6.71
N LEU A 5 11.22 5.07 -8.04
CA LEU A 5 10.14 5.36 -8.97
C LEU A 5 9.40 4.06 -9.29
N LYS A 6 8.07 4.12 -9.27
CA LYS A 6 7.18 3.05 -9.74
C LYS A 6 6.29 3.61 -10.84
N ILE A 7 6.20 2.86 -11.92
CA ILE A 7 5.39 3.20 -13.09
C ILE A 7 4.35 2.10 -13.26
N THR A 8 3.07 2.46 -13.33
CA THR A 8 2.02 1.46 -13.58
C THR A 8 2.10 0.93 -15.00
N LYS A 9 1.71 -0.33 -15.21
CA LYS A 9 1.67 -0.95 -16.54
C LYS A 9 0.38 -0.55 -17.27
N ALA A 10 0.49 0.27 -18.30
CA ALA A 10 -0.65 0.62 -19.17
C ALA A 10 -1.32 -0.64 -19.77
N PRO A 11 -2.64 -0.61 -20.05
CA PRO A 11 -3.60 0.45 -19.74
C PRO A 11 -4.09 0.46 -18.27
N PHE A 12 -3.46 -0.34 -17.39
CA PHE A 12 -3.90 -0.54 -16.01
C PHE A 12 -3.12 0.32 -15.00
N PHE A 13 -3.69 0.46 -13.81
CA PHE A 13 -3.10 1.22 -12.71
C PHE A 13 -2.88 0.28 -11.51
N GLY A 14 -2.08 -0.78 -11.72
CA GLY A 14 -1.91 -1.85 -10.74
C GLY A 14 -3.09 -2.82 -10.76
N THR A 15 -3.66 -3.12 -9.58
CA THR A 15 -4.90 -3.89 -9.45
C THR A 15 -6.15 -3.09 -9.83
N GLN A 16 -6.00 -1.79 -10.10
CA GLN A 16 -7.09 -0.86 -10.37
C GLN A 16 -7.25 -0.60 -11.87
N VAL A 17 -8.51 -0.52 -12.32
CA VAL A 17 -8.84 -0.18 -13.71
C VAL A 17 -8.85 1.34 -13.91
N GLU A 18 -9.35 2.11 -12.94
CA GLU A 18 -9.38 3.57 -13.04
C GLU A 18 -8.21 4.24 -12.32
N ALA A 19 -7.55 5.19 -13.00
CA ALA A 19 -6.42 5.96 -12.49
C ALA A 19 -6.69 6.62 -11.12
N TRP A 20 -7.89 7.15 -10.93
CA TRP A 20 -8.27 7.84 -9.69
C TRP A 20 -8.29 6.89 -8.49
N ARG A 21 -8.59 5.59 -8.67
CA ARG A 21 -8.56 4.61 -7.59
C ARG A 21 -7.14 4.33 -7.14
N TYR A 22 -6.19 4.25 -8.08
CA TYR A 22 -4.78 4.10 -7.76
C TYR A 22 -4.24 5.32 -7.01
N ALA A 23 -4.54 6.52 -7.50
CA ALA A 23 -4.15 7.76 -6.82
C ALA A 23 -4.76 7.88 -5.41
N ARG A 24 -6.04 7.52 -5.25
CA ARG A 24 -6.70 7.47 -3.95
C ARG A 24 -6.05 6.46 -3.00
N ASN A 25 -5.69 5.27 -3.49
CA ASN A 25 -5.00 4.27 -2.68
C ASN A 25 -3.65 4.79 -2.17
N ALA A 26 -2.89 5.49 -3.01
CA ALA A 26 -1.64 6.12 -2.61
C ALA A 26 -1.85 7.21 -1.53
N LEU A 27 -2.90 8.02 -1.64
CA LEU A 27 -3.27 9.00 -0.61
C LEU A 27 -3.65 8.32 0.71
N TRP A 28 -4.41 7.23 0.66
CA TRP A 28 -4.80 6.47 1.85
C TRP A 28 -3.63 5.73 2.49
N ALA A 29 -2.69 5.21 1.70
CA ALA A 29 -1.44 4.64 2.22
C ALA A 29 -0.61 5.69 2.97
N ASN A 30 -0.51 6.91 2.42
CA ASN A 30 0.12 8.03 3.14
C ASN A 30 -0.59 8.37 4.44
N LEU A 31 -1.93 8.39 4.44
CA LEU A 31 -2.75 8.71 5.60
C LEU A 31 -2.58 7.67 6.72
N LEU A 32 -2.62 6.38 6.38
CA LEU A 32 -2.62 5.30 7.36
C LEU A 32 -1.22 4.90 7.81
N PHE A 33 -0.23 4.92 6.92
CA PHE A 33 1.08 4.33 7.16
C PHE A 33 2.25 5.32 7.05
N GLY A 34 2.00 6.53 6.55
CA GLY A 34 3.06 7.52 6.38
C GLY A 34 4.04 7.19 5.25
N ASP A 35 3.60 6.42 4.24
CA ASP A 35 4.44 5.93 3.13
C ASP A 35 5.11 7.04 2.28
N ASP A 36 4.74 8.32 2.45
CA ASP A 36 5.25 9.48 1.69
C ASP A 36 5.28 9.22 0.18
N ILE A 37 4.24 8.59 -0.37
CA ILE A 37 4.02 8.38 -1.80
C ILE A 37 3.70 9.72 -2.45
N ARG A 38 4.35 10.01 -3.58
CA ARG A 38 4.14 11.22 -4.37
C ARG A 38 3.76 10.86 -5.79
N LEU A 39 2.75 11.56 -6.32
CA LEU A 39 2.44 11.52 -7.74
C LEU A 39 3.46 12.39 -8.48
N GLU A 40 4.32 11.76 -9.26
CA GLU A 40 5.37 12.47 -10.02
C GLU A 40 4.89 12.88 -11.41
N GLY A 41 3.90 12.18 -11.96
CA GLY A 41 3.29 12.54 -13.23
C GLY A 41 2.55 11.40 -13.90
N ILE A 42 2.18 11.64 -15.15
CA ILE A 42 1.51 10.70 -16.03
C ILE A 42 2.37 10.51 -17.28
N LEU A 43 2.64 9.27 -17.65
CA LEU A 43 3.28 8.91 -18.92
C LEU A 43 2.22 8.44 -19.91
N LEU A 44 2.19 9.04 -21.08
CA LEU A 44 1.34 8.58 -22.17
C LEU A 44 2.13 7.56 -23.00
N THR A 45 1.62 6.34 -23.07
CA THR A 45 2.22 5.25 -23.85
C THR A 45 1.30 4.88 -25.02
N GLN A 46 1.79 4.06 -25.94
CA GLN A 46 0.96 3.53 -27.03
C GLN A 46 -0.20 2.66 -26.52
N GLU A 47 -0.04 2.04 -25.35
CA GLU A 47 -1.01 1.15 -24.72
C GLU A 47 -1.98 1.90 -23.78
N GLY A 48 -1.78 3.21 -23.57
CA GLY A 48 -2.58 4.04 -22.67
C GLY A 48 -1.74 4.83 -21.67
N ALA A 49 -2.41 5.47 -20.71
CA ALA A 49 -1.73 6.23 -19.67
C ALA A 49 -1.14 5.31 -18.59
N SER A 50 0.02 5.70 -18.06
CA SER A 50 0.67 5.13 -16.90
C SER A 50 0.83 6.19 -15.82
N ILE A 51 0.60 5.84 -14.57
CA ILE A 51 0.88 6.70 -13.42
C ILE A 51 2.33 6.49 -12.98
N VAL A 52 3.04 7.58 -12.73
CA VAL A 52 4.36 7.57 -12.11
C VAL A 52 4.25 8.07 -10.68
N ILE A 53 4.64 7.21 -9.74
CA ILE A 53 4.80 7.61 -8.33
C ILE A 53 6.25 7.46 -7.89
N SER A 54 6.58 8.15 -6.81
CA SER A 54 7.79 7.86 -6.04
C SER A 54 7.44 7.59 -4.58
N GLN A 55 8.28 6.81 -3.91
CA GLN A 55 8.20 6.57 -2.46
C GLN A 55 9.62 6.45 -1.87
N PRO A 56 9.81 6.65 -0.55
CA PRO A 56 10.99 6.23 0.19
C PRO A 56 11.56 4.88 -0.24
N LEU A 57 12.87 4.82 -0.50
CA LEU A 57 13.55 3.54 -0.64
C LEU A 57 13.82 2.97 0.75
N VAL A 58 13.11 1.89 1.08
CA VAL A 58 13.29 1.14 2.33
C VAL A 58 14.10 -0.12 2.03
N GLN A 59 15.06 -0.45 2.90
CA GLN A 59 15.90 -1.64 2.79
C GLN A 59 15.66 -2.54 3.99
N GLY A 60 15.57 -3.85 3.74
CA GLY A 60 15.28 -4.85 4.75
C GLY A 60 15.03 -6.20 4.11
N ASP A 61 14.43 -7.11 4.87
CA ASP A 61 14.04 -8.43 4.41
C ASP A 61 12.52 -8.64 4.49
N SER A 62 12.03 -9.76 3.96
CA SER A 62 10.61 -10.09 4.01
C SER A 62 10.26 -10.69 5.39
N PRO A 63 9.22 -10.18 6.07
CA PRO A 63 8.73 -10.79 7.30
C PRO A 63 8.00 -12.11 7.05
N THR A 64 7.76 -12.87 8.11
CA THR A 64 6.88 -14.05 8.06
C THR A 64 5.41 -13.65 8.13
N LEU A 65 4.51 -14.57 7.75
CA LEU A 65 3.07 -14.35 7.86
C LEU A 65 2.63 -14.12 9.31
N GLU A 66 3.26 -14.81 10.27
CA GLU A 66 2.98 -14.65 11.70
C GLU A 66 3.35 -13.26 12.19
N GLN A 67 4.46 -12.69 11.72
CA GLN A 67 4.87 -11.33 12.07
C GLN A 67 3.90 -10.29 11.49
N ILE A 68 3.44 -10.47 10.25
CA ILE A 68 2.43 -9.60 9.64
C ILE A 68 1.12 -9.68 10.41
N ALA A 69 0.68 -10.90 10.77
CA ALA A 69 -0.51 -11.11 11.56
C ALA A 69 -0.42 -10.40 12.93
N GLN A 70 0.70 -10.57 13.63
CA GLN A 70 0.96 -9.91 14.91
C GLN A 70 0.91 -8.39 14.77
N TRP A 71 1.57 -7.83 13.74
CA TRP A 71 1.59 -6.40 13.46
C TRP A 71 0.17 -5.83 13.27
N PHE A 72 -0.70 -6.51 12.54
CA PHE A 72 -2.10 -6.10 12.40
C PHE A 72 -2.87 -6.20 13.73
N THR A 73 -2.71 -7.30 14.47
CA THR A 73 -3.43 -7.49 15.73
C THR A 73 -3.01 -6.50 16.80
N ASP A 74 -1.72 -6.12 16.86
CA ASP A 74 -1.21 -5.11 17.79
C ASP A 74 -1.82 -3.72 17.56
N GLN A 75 -2.33 -3.48 16.35
CA GLN A 75 -3.01 -2.24 15.95
C GLN A 75 -4.54 -2.35 16.02
N GLY A 76 -5.09 -3.44 16.56
CA GLY A 76 -6.53 -3.63 16.71
C GLY A 76 -7.24 -4.06 15.42
N TYR A 77 -6.52 -4.57 14.42
CA TYR A 77 -7.11 -5.23 13.27
C TYR A 77 -7.39 -6.70 13.56
N ARG A 78 -8.40 -7.25 12.87
CA ARG A 78 -8.72 -8.67 12.81
C ARG A 78 -8.71 -9.14 11.36
N ALA A 79 -8.44 -10.43 11.16
CA ALA A 79 -8.49 -11.02 9.82
C ALA A 79 -9.92 -10.95 9.25
N ASP A 80 -10.02 -10.61 7.97
CA ASP A 80 -11.27 -10.45 7.22
C ASP A 80 -11.16 -11.11 5.83
N GLY A 81 -10.48 -12.26 5.77
CA GLY A 81 -10.25 -13.07 4.58
C GLY A 81 -8.78 -13.26 4.24
N PHE A 82 -8.51 -13.84 3.09
CA PHE A 82 -7.14 -14.10 2.62
C PHE A 82 -6.42 -12.77 2.36
N ASN A 83 -5.30 -12.54 3.05
CA ASN A 83 -4.50 -11.30 2.97
C ASN A 83 -5.33 -10.03 3.14
N LYS A 84 -6.32 -10.07 4.04
CA LYS A 84 -7.28 -8.99 4.26
C LYS A 84 -7.58 -8.82 5.75
N TRP A 85 -7.62 -7.58 6.19
CA TRP A 85 -7.74 -7.19 7.61
C TRP A 85 -8.70 -6.02 7.75
N CYS A 86 -9.45 -5.98 8.86
CA CYS A 86 -10.30 -4.84 9.21
C CYS A 86 -10.24 -4.51 10.69
N ASN A 87 -10.51 -3.26 11.06
CA ASN A 87 -10.60 -2.83 12.47
C ASN A 87 -12.04 -2.41 12.84
N GLU A 88 -12.26 -2.02 14.09
CA GLU A 88 -13.58 -1.56 14.57
C GLU A 88 -14.02 -0.23 13.96
N ALA A 89 -13.06 0.62 13.58
CA ALA A 89 -13.34 1.89 12.91
C ALA A 89 -13.82 1.74 11.46
N GLY A 90 -13.81 0.51 10.92
CA GLY A 90 -14.25 0.20 9.56
C GLY A 90 -13.13 0.29 8.51
N THR A 91 -11.88 0.53 8.90
CA THR A 91 -10.75 0.47 7.97
C THR A 91 -10.60 -0.95 7.44
N VAL A 92 -10.43 -1.11 6.13
CA VAL A 92 -10.22 -2.41 5.48
C VAL A 92 -8.98 -2.34 4.59
N ILE A 93 -8.04 -3.24 4.84
CA ILE A 93 -6.77 -3.34 4.12
C ILE A 93 -6.67 -4.73 3.50
N ALA A 94 -6.21 -4.81 2.26
CA ALA A 94 -6.02 -6.03 1.50
C ALA A 94 -4.63 -6.08 0.87
N ASP A 95 -4.34 -7.20 0.20
CA ASP A 95 -3.04 -7.49 -0.43
C ASP A 95 -1.87 -7.52 0.57
N THR A 96 -2.15 -7.99 1.79
CA THR A 96 -1.20 -8.01 2.92
C THR A 96 -0.25 -9.21 2.89
N HIS A 97 0.26 -9.58 1.72
CA HIS A 97 1.22 -10.69 1.58
C HIS A 97 2.66 -10.26 1.95
N PRO A 98 3.59 -11.18 2.26
CA PRO A 98 4.96 -10.83 2.68
C PRO A 98 5.74 -9.94 1.73
N GLY A 99 5.48 -9.99 0.42
CA GLY A 99 6.12 -9.10 -0.55
C GLY A 99 5.73 -7.61 -0.43
N ASN A 100 4.66 -7.30 0.31
CA ASN A 100 4.16 -5.95 0.54
C ASN A 100 4.52 -5.42 1.94
N PHE A 101 5.50 -6.05 2.59
CA PHE A 101 6.09 -5.58 3.83
C PHE A 101 7.60 -5.70 3.75
N ILE A 102 8.29 -4.74 4.34
CA ILE A 102 9.73 -4.77 4.55
C ILE A 102 9.98 -4.73 6.05
N ARG A 103 10.68 -5.73 6.56
CA ARG A 103 11.19 -5.72 7.93
C ARG A 103 12.56 -5.09 7.94
N ILE A 104 12.71 -3.98 8.64
CA ILE A 104 13.97 -3.26 8.78
C ILE A 104 14.80 -3.82 9.93
N GLU A 105 16.03 -3.31 10.10
CA GLU A 105 17.03 -3.85 11.03
C GLU A 105 16.57 -3.96 12.50
N ASP A 106 15.74 -3.02 12.97
CA ASP A 106 15.18 -3.04 14.34
C ASP A 106 13.96 -3.95 14.52
N GLY A 107 13.56 -4.67 13.46
CA GLY A 107 12.40 -5.56 13.45
C GLY A 107 11.08 -4.88 13.09
N THR A 108 11.05 -3.55 12.91
CA THR A 108 9.84 -2.83 12.49
C THR A 108 9.39 -3.28 11.11
N LEU A 109 8.08 -3.50 10.95
CA LEU A 109 7.47 -3.75 9.65
C LEU A 109 7.00 -2.46 9.01
N ILE A 110 7.53 -2.19 7.82
CA ILE A 110 7.14 -1.08 6.97
C ILE A 110 6.24 -1.64 5.87
N PRO A 111 4.94 -1.28 5.83
CA PRO A 111 4.07 -1.67 4.73
C PRO A 111 4.52 -0.95 3.45
N ILE A 112 4.32 -1.62 2.31
CA ILE A 112 4.49 -1.03 0.98
C ILE A 112 3.40 -1.57 0.06
N ASP A 113 2.84 -0.72 -0.79
CA ASP A 113 1.91 -1.14 -1.87
C ASP A 113 0.63 -1.87 -1.41
N LEU A 114 0.21 -1.70 -0.15
CA LEU A 114 -1.04 -2.29 0.35
C LEU A 114 -2.27 -1.70 -0.35
N GLN A 115 -3.35 -2.49 -0.41
CA GLN A 115 -4.64 -2.04 -0.96
C GLN A 115 -5.58 -1.61 0.16
N ILE A 116 -5.81 -0.31 0.30
CA ILE A 116 -6.77 0.24 1.26
C ILE A 116 -8.14 0.26 0.56
N LEU A 117 -9.07 -0.54 1.05
CA LEU A 117 -10.43 -0.67 0.49
C LEU A 117 -11.41 0.32 1.12
N SER A 118 -11.20 0.68 2.38
CA SER A 118 -11.91 1.75 3.11
C SER A 118 -11.00 2.26 4.22
N VAL A 119 -11.07 3.56 4.52
CA VAL A 119 -10.40 4.17 5.68
C VAL A 119 -11.30 4.18 6.92
N GLY A 120 -12.52 3.64 6.85
CA GLY A 120 -13.47 3.58 7.94
C GLY A 120 -14.28 4.87 8.09
N ALA A 121 -14.59 5.29 9.32
CA ALA A 121 -15.35 6.52 9.63
C ALA A 121 -14.75 7.84 9.07
N ALA A 122 -13.60 7.75 8.41
CA ALA A 122 -12.98 8.81 7.62
C ALA A 122 -13.40 8.83 6.13
N ASP A 123 -14.37 8.01 5.70
CA ASP A 123 -14.95 8.05 4.34
C ASP A 123 -15.83 9.31 4.06
N LEU A 124 -15.63 10.40 4.82
CA LEU A 124 -16.30 11.71 4.67
C LEU A 124 -15.55 12.63 3.71
#